data_AF-A0A0F9DVG7-F1
#
_entry.id   AF-A0A0F9DVG7-F1
#
_cell.length_a   1.000
_cell.length_b   1.000
_cell.length_c   1.000
_cell.angle_alpha   90.00
_cell.angle_beta   90.00
_cell.angle_gamma   90.00
#
_symmetry.space_group_name_H-M   'P 1'
#
loop_
_entity.id
_entity.type
_entity.pdbx_description
1 polymer ?
#
loop_
_entity_poly.entity_id
_entity_poly.type
_entity_poly.pdbx_seq_one_letter_code
_entity_poly.pdbx_strand_id
1 'polypeptide(L)'
;MTKVHTADNMRIALAVCRAYGIANEHLADAAVEVAAAMAEAPRPKRHAAAHRVARRVLARELGVPRRTLPRAPGRSQAVGQFEGARRKCRDLGEQFSFDRHSKHFAVANGVCPRCSAPGEFGEDYGFCPCGFGYGHIPADPVEGDEDALEELLGSARQSA
;
A
#
# COMPACT_ATOMS: atom_id res chain seq x y z
N MET A 1 25.06 -32.28 -4.07
CA MET A 1 23.82 -31.93 -3.34
C MET A 1 23.24 -30.54 -3.67
N THR A 2 23.88 -29.71 -4.50
CA THR A 2 23.47 -28.33 -4.79
C THR A 2 22.33 -28.18 -5.81
N LYS A 3 22.20 -29.08 -6.79
CA LYS A 3 21.21 -28.94 -7.90
C LYS A 3 19.74 -29.06 -7.45
N VAL A 4 19.45 -29.88 -6.43
CA VAL A 4 18.07 -30.11 -5.95
C VAL A 4 17.51 -28.86 -5.27
N HIS A 5 18.34 -28.13 -4.52
CA HIS A 5 17.91 -26.89 -3.85
C HIS A 5 17.57 -25.76 -4.83
N THR A 6 18.16 -25.75 -6.03
CA THR A 6 17.90 -24.71 -7.03
C THR A 6 16.54 -24.88 -7.68
N ALA A 7 16.13 -26.11 -8.01
CA ALA A 7 14.82 -26.39 -8.61
C ALA A 7 13.67 -26.09 -7.62
N ASP A 8 13.83 -26.49 -6.35
CA ASP A 8 12.86 -26.20 -5.30
C ASP A 8 12.74 -24.71 -5.01
N ASN A 9 13.87 -23.99 -4.93
CA ASN A 9 13.85 -22.54 -4.74
C ASN A 9 13.14 -21.82 -5.90
N MET A 10 13.35 -22.26 -7.15
CA MET A 10 12.68 -21.66 -8.31
C MET A 10 11.17 -21.89 -8.28
N ARG A 11 10.72 -23.10 -7.94
CA ARG A 11 9.29 -23.41 -7.80
C ARG A 11 8.63 -22.55 -6.73
N ILE A 12 9.29 -22.39 -5.57
CA ILE A 12 8.81 -21.52 -4.49
C ILE A 12 8.82 -20.05 -4.92
N ALA A 13 9.88 -19.59 -5.58
CA ALA A 13 9.99 -18.23 -6.07
C ALA A 13 8.86 -17.86 -7.03
N LEU A 14 8.56 -18.72 -8.01
CA LEU A 14 7.42 -18.54 -8.92
C LEU A 14 6.08 -18.45 -8.17
N ALA A 15 5.85 -19.33 -7.18
CA ALA A 15 4.64 -19.31 -6.37
C ALA A 15 4.50 -18.00 -5.57
N VAL A 16 5.60 -17.52 -4.98
CA VAL A 16 5.64 -16.25 -4.24
C VAL A 16 5.36 -15.08 -5.19
N CYS A 17 6.01 -15.01 -6.36
CA CYS A 17 5.78 -13.93 -7.32
C CYS A 17 4.31 -13.87 -7.78
N ARG A 18 3.69 -15.02 -8.05
CA ARG A 18 2.25 -15.11 -8.38
C ARG A 18 1.37 -14.64 -7.23
N ALA A 19 1.70 -14.98 -5.99
CA ALA A 19 0.95 -14.54 -4.81
C ALA A 19 1.02 -13.02 -4.59
N TYR A 20 2.06 -12.34 -5.08
CA TYR A 20 2.14 -10.88 -5.10
C TYR A 20 1.47 -10.25 -6.34
N GLY A 21 1.01 -11.06 -7.30
CA GLY A 21 0.37 -10.56 -8.52
C GLY A 21 1.34 -9.95 -9.53
N ILE A 22 2.62 -10.35 -9.52
CA ILE A 22 3.60 -9.91 -10.53
C ILE A 22 3.13 -10.36 -11.92
N ALA A 23 3.19 -9.47 -12.91
CA ALA A 23 2.70 -9.72 -14.26
C ALA A 23 3.45 -10.89 -14.93
N ASN A 24 2.75 -11.66 -15.77
CA ASN A 24 3.34 -12.84 -16.42
C ASN A 24 4.59 -12.52 -17.26
N GLU A 25 4.61 -11.36 -17.89
CA GLU A 25 5.74 -10.84 -18.68
C GLU A 25 7.02 -10.63 -17.85
N HIS A 26 6.90 -10.34 -16.56
CA HIS A 26 8.06 -10.15 -15.65
C HIS A 26 8.28 -11.35 -14.72
N LEU A 27 7.43 -12.37 -14.78
CA LEU A 27 7.36 -13.42 -13.79
C LEU A 27 8.64 -14.27 -13.72
N ALA A 28 9.24 -14.56 -14.88
CA ALA A 28 10.48 -15.34 -14.96
C ALA A 28 11.66 -14.60 -14.32
N ASP A 29 11.89 -13.35 -14.71
CA ASP A 29 12.97 -12.51 -14.19
C ASP A 29 12.81 -12.24 -12.70
N ALA A 30 11.58 -11.94 -12.26
CA ALA A 30 11.26 -11.76 -10.85
C ALA A 30 11.53 -13.03 -10.03
N ALA A 31 11.17 -14.21 -10.56
CA ALA A 31 11.41 -15.48 -9.89
C ALA A 31 12.89 -15.81 -9.77
N VAL A 32 13.71 -15.46 -10.76
CA VAL A 32 15.17 -15.57 -10.69
C VAL A 32 15.73 -14.67 -9.58
N GLU A 33 15.30 -13.41 -9.52
CA GLU A 33 15.73 -12.45 -8.47
C GLU A 33 15.36 -12.96 -7.07
N VAL A 34 14.15 -13.50 -6.91
CA VAL A 34 13.66 -14.09 -5.66
C VAL A 34 14.44 -15.36 -5.29
N ALA A 35 14.67 -16.27 -6.24
CA ALA A 35 15.39 -17.52 -6.00
C ALA A 35 16.85 -17.29 -5.61
N ALA A 36 17.52 -16.30 -6.22
CA ALA A 36 18.87 -15.89 -5.87
C ALA A 36 18.93 -15.39 -4.41
N ALA A 37 18.02 -14.49 -4.03
CA ALA A 37 17.96 -14.00 -2.65
C ALA A 37 17.62 -15.10 -1.62
N MET A 38 16.83 -16.10 -2.00
CA MET A 38 16.59 -17.28 -1.17
C MET A 38 17.86 -18.14 -1.01
N ALA A 39 18.68 -18.27 -2.04
CA ALA A 39 19.90 -19.06 -2.00
C ALA A 39 20.95 -18.45 -1.06
N GLU A 40 21.08 -17.12 -1.07
CA GLU A 40 21.99 -16.33 -0.22
C GLU A 40 21.54 -16.29 1.26
N ALA A 41 20.24 -16.40 1.51
CA ALA A 41 19.70 -16.35 2.86
C ALA A 41 19.93 -17.65 3.66
N PRO A 42 20.19 -17.56 4.99
CA PRO A 42 20.17 -18.72 5.87
C PRO A 42 18.85 -19.50 5.73
N ARG A 43 18.91 -20.84 5.79
CA ARG A 43 17.74 -21.73 5.63
C ARG A 43 16.46 -21.26 6.36
N PRO A 44 16.48 -20.84 7.64
CA PRO A 44 15.27 -20.39 8.34
C PRO A 44 14.70 -19.05 7.83
N LYS A 45 15.49 -18.26 7.10
CA LYS A 45 15.11 -16.92 6.61
C LYS A 45 14.74 -16.88 5.13
N ARG A 46 14.85 -18.01 4.40
CA ARG A 46 14.64 -18.05 2.94
C ARG A 46 13.25 -17.59 2.51
N HIS A 47 12.20 -18.05 3.18
CA HIS A 47 10.83 -17.59 2.88
C HIS A 47 10.69 -16.08 3.11
N ALA A 48 11.18 -15.56 4.23
CA ALA A 48 11.13 -14.13 4.51
C ALA A 48 11.92 -13.29 3.47
N ALA A 49 13.07 -13.80 3.00
CA ALA A 49 13.82 -13.19 1.90
C ALA A 49 13.01 -13.17 0.60
N ALA A 50 12.33 -14.29 0.28
CA ALA A 50 11.50 -14.40 -0.92
C ALA A 50 10.39 -13.34 -0.94
N HIS A 51 9.61 -13.25 0.13
CA HIS A 51 8.53 -12.26 0.25
C HIS A 51 9.04 -10.82 0.22
N ARG A 52 10.19 -10.55 0.85
CA ARG A 52 10.81 -9.22 0.85
C ARG A 52 11.23 -8.80 -0.55
N VAL A 53 11.81 -9.70 -1.34
CA VAL A 53 12.26 -9.42 -2.70
C VAL A 53 11.08 -9.32 -3.65
N ALA A 54 10.11 -10.24 -3.60
CA ALA A 54 8.91 -10.16 -4.43
C ALA A 54 8.15 -8.84 -4.21
N ARG A 55 8.00 -8.39 -2.96
CA ARG A 55 7.40 -7.07 -2.65
C ARG A 55 8.24 -5.90 -3.17
N ARG A 56 9.57 -6.01 -3.19
CA ARG A 56 10.45 -4.99 -3.80
C ARG A 56 10.26 -4.94 -5.32
N VAL A 57 10.19 -6.09 -5.98
CA VAL A 57 9.96 -6.18 -7.44
C VAL A 57 8.62 -5.54 -7.79
N LEU A 58 7.54 -5.93 -7.10
CA LEU A 58 6.22 -5.34 -7.32
C LEU A 58 6.22 -3.81 -7.09
N ALA A 59 6.87 -3.32 -6.03
CA ALA A 59 6.98 -1.87 -5.78
C ALA A 59 7.63 -1.12 -6.95
N ARG A 60 8.68 -1.70 -7.53
CA ARG A 60 9.40 -1.16 -8.69
C ARG A 60 8.50 -1.12 -9.93
N GLU A 61 7.77 -2.19 -10.22
CA GLU A 61 6.83 -2.25 -11.36
C GLU A 61 5.69 -1.23 -11.25
N LEU A 62 5.16 -1.07 -10.03
CA LEU A 62 4.09 -0.12 -9.75
C LEU A 62 4.60 1.32 -9.60
N GLY A 63 5.90 1.57 -9.57
CA GLY A 63 6.45 2.91 -9.35
C GLY A 63 6.06 3.52 -8.00
N VAL A 64 5.85 2.69 -6.97
CA VAL A 64 5.41 3.12 -5.63
C VAL A 64 6.47 2.82 -4.58
N PRO A 65 6.56 3.61 -3.48
CA PRO A 65 7.50 3.31 -2.42
C PRO A 65 7.21 1.95 -1.78
N ARG A 66 8.22 1.07 -1.64
CA ARG A 66 8.02 -0.27 -1.04
C ARG A 66 7.27 -0.23 0.30
N ARG A 67 7.50 0.80 1.12
CA ARG A 67 6.85 0.99 2.44
C ARG A 67 5.33 1.08 2.37
N THR A 68 4.76 1.53 1.26
CA THR A 68 3.31 1.67 1.08
C THR A 68 2.64 0.37 0.64
N LEU A 69 3.38 -0.61 0.13
CA LEU A 69 2.79 -1.92 -0.14
C LEU A 69 2.48 -2.67 1.17
N PRO A 70 1.36 -3.38 1.27
CA PRO A 70 1.12 -4.30 2.39
C PRO A 70 2.21 -5.38 2.48
N ARG A 71 2.40 -5.97 3.67
CA ARG A 71 3.28 -7.16 3.82
C ARG A 71 2.61 -8.43 3.31
N ALA A 72 1.29 -8.52 3.48
CA ALA A 72 0.48 -9.66 3.07
C ALA A 72 0.38 -9.73 1.53
N PRO A 73 0.76 -10.86 0.90
CA PRO A 73 0.81 -10.98 -0.56
C PRO A 73 -0.52 -10.63 -1.25
N GLY A 74 -1.64 -11.18 -0.78
CA GLY A 74 -2.97 -10.91 -1.37
C GLY A 74 -3.37 -9.44 -1.32
N ARG A 75 -2.99 -8.70 -0.27
CA ARG A 75 -3.24 -7.25 -0.20
C ARG A 75 -2.29 -6.47 -1.11
N SER A 76 -1.05 -6.90 -1.28
CA SER A 76 -0.13 -6.30 -2.28
C SER A 76 -0.61 -6.55 -3.70
N GLN A 77 -1.13 -7.74 -3.99
CA GLN A 77 -1.76 -8.08 -5.27
C GLN A 77 -2.96 -7.16 -5.55
N ALA A 78 -3.82 -6.91 -4.56
CA ALA A 78 -4.93 -5.96 -4.69
C ALA A 78 -4.44 -4.55 -5.05
N VAL A 79 -3.33 -4.08 -4.45
CA VAL A 79 -2.71 -2.81 -4.83
C VAL A 79 -2.28 -2.83 -6.30
N GLY A 80 -1.62 -3.89 -6.76
CA GLY A 80 -1.21 -4.02 -8.15
C GLY A 80 -2.38 -4.03 -9.14
N GLN A 81 -3.48 -4.70 -8.80
CA GLN A 81 -4.70 -4.71 -9.60
C GLN A 81 -5.34 -3.32 -9.68
N PHE A 82 -5.42 -2.62 -8.54
CA PHE A 82 -5.94 -1.26 -8.49
C PHE A 82 -5.12 -0.29 -9.35
N GLU A 83 -3.80 -0.27 -9.18
CA GLU A 83 -2.92 0.59 -9.98
C GLU A 83 -2.95 0.22 -11.47
N GLY A 84 -3.01 -1.07 -11.77
CA GLY A 84 -3.16 -1.56 -13.14
C GLY A 84 -4.47 -1.12 -13.79
N ALA A 85 -5.58 -1.16 -13.05
CA ALA A 85 -6.88 -0.66 -13.53
C ALA A 85 -6.85 0.86 -13.74
N ARG A 86 -6.29 1.60 -12.79
CA ARG A 86 -6.15 3.06 -12.87
C ARG A 86 -5.28 3.51 -14.05
N ARG A 87 -4.19 2.80 -14.36
CA ARG A 87 -3.32 3.07 -15.52
C ARG A 87 -3.96 2.74 -16.87
N LYS A 88 -4.98 1.88 -16.89
CA LYS A 88 -5.72 1.52 -18.12
C LYS A 88 -6.81 2.54 -18.48
N CYS A 89 -7.09 3.51 -17.62
CA CYS A 89 -7.97 4.63 -17.95
C CYS A 89 -7.42 5.37 -19.17
N ARG A 90 -8.28 5.62 -20.16
CA ARG A 90 -7.85 6.16 -21.47
C ARG A 90 -7.49 7.64 -21.41
N ASP A 91 -8.16 8.37 -20.53
CA ASP A 91 -8.00 9.80 -20.36
C ASP A 91 -8.21 10.23 -18.90
N LEU A 92 -7.99 11.52 -18.65
CA LEU A 92 -8.13 12.12 -17.32
C LEU A 92 -9.57 12.08 -16.79
N GLY A 93 -10.58 12.08 -17.67
CA GLY A 93 -11.99 12.01 -17.27
C GLY A 93 -12.37 10.62 -16.76
N GLU A 94 -11.88 9.58 -17.43
CA GLU A 94 -12.02 8.19 -16.99
C GLU A 94 -11.27 7.96 -15.67
N GLN A 95 -10.05 8.49 -15.55
CA GLN A 95 -9.27 8.41 -14.32
C GLN A 95 -9.94 9.15 -13.16
N PHE A 96 -10.47 10.35 -13.38
CA PHE A 96 -11.23 11.10 -12.38
C PHE A 96 -12.48 10.33 -11.94
N SER A 97 -13.19 9.72 -12.89
CA SER A 97 -14.35 8.88 -12.59
C SER A 97 -13.96 7.66 -11.77
N PHE A 98 -12.86 7.00 -12.10
CA PHE A 98 -12.31 5.88 -11.34
C PHE A 98 -11.96 6.28 -9.90
N ASP A 99 -11.24 7.39 -9.73
CA ASP A 99 -10.83 7.91 -8.42
C ASP A 99 -12.07 8.33 -7.59
N ARG A 100 -13.10 8.91 -8.22
CA ARG A 100 -14.38 9.25 -7.56
C ARG A 100 -15.14 8.01 -7.09
N HIS A 101 -15.26 6.97 -7.92
CA HIS A 101 -15.90 5.71 -7.50
C HIS A 101 -15.13 5.04 -6.36
N SER A 102 -13.79 5.08 -6.43
CA SER A 102 -12.92 4.55 -5.37
C SER A 102 -13.14 5.28 -4.05
N LYS A 103 -13.29 6.62 -4.08
CA LYS A 103 -13.68 7.42 -2.92
C LYS A 103 -15.04 6.98 -2.35
N HIS A 104 -16.09 6.92 -3.17
CA HIS A 104 -17.42 6.52 -2.70
C HIS A 104 -17.42 5.11 -2.09
N PHE A 105 -16.70 4.17 -2.71
CA PHE A 105 -16.54 2.83 -2.16
C PHE A 105 -15.86 2.87 -0.79
N ALA A 106 -14.79 3.66 -0.64
CA ALA A 106 -14.04 3.76 0.62
C ALA A 106 -14.92 4.27 1.76
N VAL A 107 -15.69 5.33 1.50
CA VAL A 107 -16.62 5.92 2.49
C VAL A 107 -17.72 4.93 2.87
N ALA A 108 -18.38 4.33 1.87
CA ALA A 108 -19.53 3.45 2.11
C ALA A 108 -19.16 2.16 2.86
N ASN A 109 -17.94 1.66 2.69
CA ASN A 109 -17.53 0.36 3.23
C ASN A 109 -16.50 0.46 4.36
N GLY A 110 -15.95 1.65 4.65
CA GLY A 110 -14.89 1.84 5.65
C GLY A 110 -13.58 1.08 5.34
N VAL A 111 -13.34 0.73 4.07
CA VAL A 111 -12.18 -0.05 3.64
C VAL A 111 -11.51 0.56 2.41
N CYS A 112 -10.19 0.44 2.36
CA CYS A 112 -9.37 0.98 1.29
C CYS A 112 -9.66 0.25 -0.04
N PRO A 113 -10.07 0.94 -1.11
CA PRO A 113 -10.31 0.32 -2.42
C PRO A 113 -9.02 -0.26 -3.03
N ARG A 114 -7.86 0.24 -2.61
CA ARG A 114 -6.54 -0.15 -3.13
C ARG A 114 -5.98 -1.41 -2.46
N CYS A 115 -6.25 -1.64 -1.17
CA CYS A 115 -5.64 -2.79 -0.44
C CYS A 115 -6.60 -3.58 0.46
N SER A 116 -7.88 -3.20 0.49
CA SER A 116 -8.96 -3.79 1.31
C SER A 116 -8.69 -3.78 2.81
N ALA A 117 -7.74 -2.98 3.29
CA ALA A 117 -7.52 -2.75 4.71
C ALA A 117 -8.53 -1.71 5.24
N PRO A 118 -8.95 -1.81 6.52
CA PRO A 118 -9.62 -0.71 7.19
C PRO A 118 -8.77 0.56 7.14
N GLY A 119 -9.43 1.72 7.16
CA GLY A 119 -8.81 3.03 7.16
C GLY A 119 -9.79 4.10 7.64
N GLU A 120 -9.37 5.35 7.55
CA GLU A 120 -10.20 6.50 7.89
C GLU A 120 -10.74 7.09 6.59
N PHE A 121 -12.06 7.03 6.39
CA PHE A 121 -12.71 7.47 5.17
C PHE A 121 -13.98 8.26 5.49
N GLY A 122 -13.94 9.57 5.24
CA GLY A 122 -15.09 10.48 5.29
C GLY A 122 -15.40 11.07 3.92
N GLU A 123 -16.44 11.91 3.86
CA GLU A 123 -16.84 12.57 2.62
C GLU A 123 -15.75 13.50 2.07
N ASP A 124 -15.01 14.21 2.94
CA ASP A 124 -14.02 15.20 2.50
C ASP A 124 -12.58 14.71 2.55
N TYR A 125 -12.29 13.68 3.34
CA TYR A 125 -10.95 13.14 3.52
C TYR A 125 -10.94 11.62 3.54
N GLY A 126 -9.83 11.03 3.14
CA GLY A 126 -9.62 9.59 3.29
C GLY A 126 -8.15 9.23 3.28
N PHE A 127 -7.76 8.29 4.14
CA PHE A 127 -6.38 7.83 4.24
C PHE A 127 -6.27 6.34 4.56
N CYS A 128 -5.29 5.70 3.94
CA CYS A 128 -4.88 4.34 4.24
C CYS A 128 -3.36 4.26 4.37
N PRO A 129 -2.81 3.47 5.33
CA PRO A 129 -1.37 3.22 5.43
C PRO A 129 -0.72 2.66 4.16
N CYS A 130 -1.51 2.10 3.24
CA CYS A 130 -1.01 1.68 1.94
C CYS A 130 -0.70 2.85 0.98
N GLY A 131 -0.84 4.10 1.44
CA GLY A 131 -0.63 5.32 0.66
C GLY A 131 -1.78 5.67 -0.30
N PHE A 132 -2.97 5.08 -0.13
CA PHE A 132 -4.18 5.59 -0.77
C PHE A 132 -4.73 6.73 0.08
N GLY A 133 -5.14 7.82 -0.56
CA GLY A 133 -5.85 8.90 0.11
C GLY A 133 -6.44 9.91 -0.86
N TYR A 134 -7.36 10.70 -0.35
CA TYR A 134 -8.00 11.82 -1.06
C TYR A 134 -8.37 12.92 -0.07
N GLY A 135 -8.64 14.11 -0.61
CA GLY A 135 -8.82 15.31 0.21
C GLY A 135 -7.49 15.82 0.75
N HIS A 136 -7.54 16.98 1.39
CA HIS A 136 -6.44 17.42 2.23
C HIS A 136 -6.51 16.63 3.54
N ILE A 137 -5.41 15.99 3.92
CA ILE A 137 -5.21 15.63 5.33
C ILE A 137 -5.09 16.99 6.04
N PRO A 138 -6.04 17.38 6.90
CA PRO A 138 -5.81 18.53 7.76
C PRO A 138 -4.55 18.19 8.57
N ALA A 139 -3.50 18.99 8.40
CA ALA A 139 -2.28 18.82 9.16
C ALA A 139 -2.58 19.20 10.61
N ASP A 140 -3.10 18.23 11.38
CA ASP A 140 -3.50 18.35 12.77
C ASP A 140 -4.58 19.43 13.06
N PRO A 141 -5.28 19.34 14.20
CA PRO A 141 -6.34 20.27 14.51
C PRO A 141 -5.71 21.65 14.70
N VAL A 142 -6.36 22.66 14.15
CA VAL A 142 -6.13 24.07 14.48
C VAL A 142 -5.85 24.14 15.98
N GLU A 143 -4.62 24.52 16.33
CA GLU A 143 -4.24 24.91 17.68
C GLU A 143 -5.40 25.75 18.20
N GLY A 144 -6.03 25.27 19.28
CA GLY A 144 -7.20 25.94 19.83
C GLY A 144 -6.87 27.41 20.01
N ASP A 145 -7.79 28.28 19.59
CA ASP A 145 -7.75 29.73 19.82
C ASP A 145 -7.17 30.00 21.21
N GLU A 146 -5.87 30.33 21.29
CA GLU A 146 -5.25 30.80 22.52
C GLU A 146 -5.99 32.07 22.99
N ASP A 147 -6.59 32.80 22.05
CA ASP A 147 -7.50 33.93 22.26
C ASP A 147 -8.76 33.54 23.06
N ALA A 148 -9.35 32.35 22.83
CA ALA A 148 -10.55 31.91 23.56
C ALA A 148 -10.22 31.47 24.99
N LEU A 149 -9.02 30.95 25.23
CA LEU A 149 -8.54 30.62 26.57
C LEU A 149 -8.15 31.88 27.35
N GLU A 150 -7.57 32.88 26.68
CA GLU A 150 -7.23 34.17 27.29
C GLU A 150 -8.48 35.00 27.64
N GLU A 151 -9.54 34.94 26.82
CA GLU A 151 -10.83 35.58 27.12
C GLU A 151 -11.56 34.94 28.33
N LEU A 152 -11.49 33.60 28.46
CA LEU A 152 -12.00 32.88 29.63
C LEU A 152 -11.19 33.16 30.91
N LEU A 153 -9.86 33.29 30.81
CA LEU A 153 -9.00 33.62 31.96
C LEU A 153 -9.08 35.11 32.36
N GLY A 154 -9.32 36.00 31.39
CA GLY A 154 -9.53 37.43 31.62
C GLY A 154 -10.85 37.74 32.31
N SER A 155 -11.92 37.01 31.96
CA SER A 155 -13.23 37.14 32.60
C SER A 155 -13.28 36.60 34.04
N ALA A 156 -12.47 35.59 34.37
CA ALA A 156 -12.32 35.08 35.74
C ALA A 156 -11.58 36.05 36.69
N ARG A 157 -10.77 36.98 36.16
CA ARG A 157 -10.02 37.97 36.96
C ARG A 157 -10.81 39.24 37.29
N GLN A 158 -11.95 39.49 36.63
CA GLN A 158 -12.77 40.69 36.88
C GLN A 158 -13.90 40.45 37.90
N SER A 159 -13.98 39.26 38.49
CA SER A 159 -14.99 38.90 39.51
C SER A 159 -14.42 38.69 40.91
N ALA A 160 -13.19 39.18 41.19
CA ALA A 160 -12.56 39.14 42.52
C ALA A 160 -12.47 40.54 43.13
#